data_AF-A0A267EBC7-F1
#
_entry.id   AF-A0A267EBC7-F1
#
_cell.length_a   1.000
_cell.length_b   1.000
_cell.length_c   1.000
_cell.angle_alpha   90.00
_cell.angle_beta   90.00
_cell.angle_gamma   90.00
#
_symmetry.space_group_name_H-M   'P 1'
#
loop_
_entity.id
_entity.type
_entity.pdbx_description
1 polymer ?
#
loop_
_entity_poly.entity_id
_entity_poly.type
_entity_poly.pdbx_seq_one_letter_code
_entity_poly.pdbx_strand_id
1 'polypeptide(L)'
;MVTDGVDYGTVDHDILGARYLELLQFPPEITAFVLNHVQAKRYLVAKRPGYREQLSEASKATLEHQGGAMSTAEADHFESLPDHCAYLEMRTWDEAGKDPSVDYTVELGRFKQLCMDYLASKSPA
;
A
#
# COMPACT_ATOMS: atom_id res chain seq x y z
N MET A 1 10.11 -11.93 -5.42
CA MET A 1 8.89 -12.76 -5.34
C MET A 1 8.67 -13.26 -6.75
N VAL A 2 8.95 -14.54 -7.03
CA VAL A 2 8.99 -15.03 -8.41
C VAL A 2 7.76 -15.88 -8.72
N THR A 3 7.04 -15.55 -9.80
CA THR A 3 5.94 -16.37 -10.35
C THR A 3 6.17 -16.54 -11.84
N ASP A 4 6.14 -17.77 -12.35
CA ASP A 4 6.37 -18.09 -13.77
C ASP A 4 7.65 -17.47 -14.36
N GLY A 5 8.71 -17.36 -13.55
CA GLY A 5 10.01 -16.80 -13.95
C GLY A 5 10.08 -15.27 -13.95
N VAL A 6 9.01 -14.56 -13.57
CA VAL A 6 8.98 -13.10 -13.44
C VAL A 6 9.15 -12.70 -11.97
N ASP A 7 10.06 -11.78 -11.69
CA ASP A 7 10.25 -11.20 -10.34
C ASP A 7 9.32 -10.00 -10.13
N TYR A 8 8.42 -10.13 -9.16
CA TYR A 8 7.44 -9.13 -8.76
C TYR A 8 7.86 -8.33 -7.52
N GLY A 9 9.14 -8.39 -7.14
CA GLY A 9 9.73 -7.54 -6.10
C GLY A 9 9.91 -8.22 -4.75
N THR A 10 10.18 -7.42 -3.72
CA THR A 10 10.65 -7.91 -2.41
C THR A 10 9.50 -8.46 -1.55
N VAL A 11 9.72 -9.61 -0.92
CA VAL A 11 8.81 -10.17 0.10
C VAL A 11 8.68 -9.15 1.25
N ASP A 12 7.46 -8.99 1.77
CA ASP A 12 7.16 -8.10 2.91
C ASP A 12 7.57 -6.62 2.70
N HIS A 13 7.47 -6.12 1.47
CA HIS A 13 7.82 -4.72 1.15
C HIS A 13 6.96 -3.67 1.88
N ASP A 14 5.73 -4.02 2.23
CA ASP A 14 4.84 -3.25 3.11
C ASP A 14 5.46 -3.07 4.50
N ILE A 15 5.95 -4.16 5.10
CA ILE A 15 6.60 -4.15 6.41
C ILE A 15 7.96 -3.45 6.35
N LEU A 16 8.78 -3.78 5.36
CA LEU A 16 10.11 -3.18 5.19
C LEU A 16 10.01 -1.67 4.92
N GLY A 17 9.06 -1.25 4.08
CA GLY A 17 8.80 0.15 3.77
C GLY A 17 8.31 0.92 4.99
N ALA A 18 7.34 0.38 5.73
CA ALA A 18 6.84 1.00 6.96
C ALA A 18 7.97 1.19 8.00
N ARG A 19 8.76 0.14 8.25
CA ARG A 19 9.92 0.19 9.15
C ARG A 19 10.96 1.22 8.72
N TYR A 20 11.23 1.32 7.42
CA TYR A 20 12.15 2.32 6.90
C TYR A 20 11.66 3.74 7.18
N LEU A 21 10.36 4.01 6.98
CA LEU A 21 9.76 5.30 7.29
C LEU A 21 9.75 5.61 8.80
N GLU A 22 9.51 4.60 9.64
CA GLU A 22 9.63 4.72 11.11
C GLU A 22 11.06 5.12 11.52
N LEU A 23 12.08 4.51 10.92
CA LEU A 23 13.48 4.90 11.16
C LEU A 23 13.77 6.35 10.76
N LEU A 24 13.10 6.85 9.71
CA LEU A 24 13.14 8.25 9.30
C LEU A 24 12.28 9.18 10.14
N GLN A 25 11.65 8.69 11.21
CA GLN A 25 10.80 9.44 12.14
C GLN A 25 9.46 9.92 11.54
N PHE A 26 8.97 9.26 10.48
CA PHE A 26 7.56 9.41 10.12
C PHE A 26 6.68 8.78 11.21
N PRO A 27 5.55 9.41 11.55
CA PRO A 27 4.72 8.92 12.64
C PRO A 27 3.83 7.76 12.16
N PRO A 28 3.26 6.99 13.10
CA PRO A 28 2.45 5.80 12.80
C PRO A 28 1.29 6.08 11.83
N GLU A 29 0.68 7.26 11.89
CA GLU A 29 -0.42 7.65 11.01
C GLU A 29 -0.02 7.72 9.54
N ILE A 30 1.28 7.88 9.24
CA ILE A 30 1.81 7.83 7.86
C ILE A 30 2.34 6.43 7.54
N THR A 31 3.10 5.81 8.45
CA THR A 31 3.72 4.50 8.17
C THR A 31 2.68 3.39 8.06
N ALA A 32 1.54 3.53 8.75
CA ALA A 32 0.44 2.57 8.67
C ALA A 32 -0.19 2.46 7.29
N PHE A 33 -0.16 3.51 6.46
CA PHE A 33 -0.60 3.42 5.06
C PHE A 33 0.28 2.44 4.27
N VAL A 34 1.61 2.57 4.40
CA VAL A 34 2.57 1.67 3.74
C VAL A 34 2.45 0.26 4.31
N LEU A 35 2.27 0.11 5.62
CA LEU A 35 2.09 -1.20 6.25
C LEU A 35 0.82 -1.92 5.78
N ASN A 36 -0.30 -1.21 5.66
CA ASN A 36 -1.61 -1.83 5.47
C ASN A 36 -2.04 -1.94 4.00
N HIS A 37 -1.31 -1.41 3.04
CA HIS A 37 -1.76 -1.41 1.65
C HIS A 37 -1.89 -2.82 1.03
N VAL A 38 -1.08 -3.79 1.48
CA VAL A 38 -1.25 -5.21 1.11
C VAL A 38 -2.50 -5.78 1.77
N GLN A 39 -2.73 -5.51 3.06
CA GLN A 39 -3.93 -5.97 3.76
C GLN A 39 -5.21 -5.38 3.15
N ALA A 40 -5.20 -4.10 2.77
CA ALA A 40 -6.28 -3.45 2.05
C ALA A 40 -6.59 -4.13 0.71
N LYS A 41 -5.56 -4.58 -0.03
CA LYS A 41 -5.76 -5.38 -1.26
C LYS A 41 -6.48 -6.69 -0.94
N ARG A 42 -5.98 -7.46 0.03
CA ARG A 42 -6.56 -8.76 0.41
C ARG A 42 -8.01 -8.61 0.90
N TYR A 43 -8.27 -7.56 1.65
CA TYR A 43 -9.62 -7.21 2.13
C TYR A 43 -10.57 -6.90 0.97
N LEU A 44 -10.17 -6.03 0.03
CA LEU A 44 -11.02 -5.65 -1.10
C LEU A 44 -11.35 -6.85 -1.98
N VAL A 45 -10.39 -7.76 -2.20
CA VAL A 45 -10.64 -9.02 -2.92
C VAL A 45 -11.68 -9.87 -2.19
N ALA A 46 -11.65 -9.93 -0.85
CA ALA A 46 -12.59 -10.72 -0.06
C ALA A 46 -14.00 -10.11 -0.02
N LYS A 47 -14.11 -8.79 0.17
CA LYS A 47 -15.39 -8.12 0.49
C LYS A 47 -16.06 -7.45 -0.71
N ARG A 48 -15.33 -7.19 -1.80
CA ARG A 48 -15.87 -6.50 -2.99
C ARG A 48 -15.85 -7.44 -4.21
N PRO A 49 -17.01 -8.03 -4.58
CA PRO A 49 -17.13 -8.82 -5.80
C PRO A 49 -16.63 -8.02 -7.02
N GLY A 50 -15.86 -8.67 -7.88
CA GLY A 50 -15.31 -8.03 -9.08
C GLY A 50 -14.01 -7.24 -8.87
N TYR A 51 -13.49 -7.15 -7.64
CA TYR A 51 -12.26 -6.38 -7.38
C TYR A 51 -10.99 -7.11 -7.85
N ARG A 52 -10.97 -8.45 -7.78
CA ARG A 52 -9.81 -9.25 -8.24
C ARG A 52 -9.52 -9.03 -9.72
N GLU A 53 -10.57 -8.84 -10.51
CA GLU A 53 -10.51 -8.61 -11.96
C GLU A 53 -9.91 -7.24 -12.30
N GLN A 54 -10.04 -6.27 -11.40
CA GLN A 54 -9.49 -4.91 -11.55
C GLN A 54 -8.01 -4.84 -11.20
N LEU A 55 -7.45 -5.86 -10.55
CA LEU A 55 -6.03 -5.91 -10.25
C LEU A 55 -5.21 -6.06 -11.54
N SER A 56 -4.13 -5.31 -11.64
CA SER A 56 -3.04 -5.57 -12.58
C SER A 56 -2.48 -6.98 -12.41
N GLU A 57 -1.88 -7.52 -13.48
CA GLU A 57 -1.33 -8.87 -13.48
C GLU A 57 -0.28 -9.09 -12.38
N ALA A 58 0.58 -8.09 -12.12
CA ALA A 58 1.53 -8.12 -11.02
C ALA A 58 0.84 -8.18 -9.64
N SER A 59 -0.27 -7.46 -9.47
CA SER A 59 -1.03 -7.46 -8.21
C SER A 59 -1.81 -8.76 -7.98
N LYS A 60 -2.28 -9.41 -9.05
CA LYS A 60 -2.85 -10.77 -9.01
C LYS A 60 -1.79 -11.80 -8.67
N ALA A 61 -0.64 -11.77 -9.34
CA ALA A 61 0.44 -12.72 -9.11
C ALA A 61 0.95 -12.67 -7.66
N THR A 62 1.15 -11.47 -7.11
CA THR A 62 1.60 -11.29 -5.72
C THR A 62 0.55 -11.60 -4.67
N LEU A 63 -0.75 -11.57 -5.00
CA LEU A 63 -1.83 -11.81 -4.03
C LEU A 63 -1.73 -13.20 -3.39
N GLU A 64 -1.42 -14.22 -4.17
CA GLU A 64 -1.33 -15.60 -3.67
C GLU A 64 -0.16 -15.76 -2.68
N HIS A 65 0.99 -15.14 -2.98
CA HIS A 65 2.14 -15.11 -2.05
C HIS A 65 1.87 -14.33 -0.78
N GLN A 66 0.87 -13.43 -0.80
CA GLN A 66 0.48 -12.59 0.32
C GLN A 66 -0.68 -13.20 1.14
N GLY A 67 -1.05 -14.46 0.87
CA GLY A 67 -2.08 -15.16 1.62
C GLY A 67 -3.50 -15.00 1.05
N GLY A 68 -3.64 -14.57 -0.20
CA GLY A 68 -4.92 -14.57 -0.91
C GLY A 68 -5.94 -13.58 -0.35
N ALA A 69 -7.21 -13.81 -0.71
CA ALA A 69 -8.35 -13.09 -0.11
C ALA A 69 -8.42 -13.35 1.40
N MET A 70 -8.76 -12.33 2.18
CA MET A 70 -8.95 -12.48 3.62
C MET A 70 -10.09 -13.45 3.96
N SER A 71 -9.89 -14.21 5.03
CA SER A 71 -10.95 -14.87 5.78
C SER A 71 -11.83 -13.84 6.52
N THR A 72 -13.00 -14.28 7.02
CA THR A 72 -13.87 -13.41 7.83
C THR A 72 -13.13 -12.82 9.03
N ALA A 73 -12.36 -13.64 9.76
CA ALA A 73 -11.64 -13.17 10.95
C ALA A 73 -10.56 -12.14 10.63
N GLU A 74 -9.83 -12.31 9.52
CA GLU A 74 -8.85 -11.31 9.06
C GLU A 74 -9.53 -10.01 8.65
N ALA A 75 -10.67 -10.11 7.97
CA ALA A 75 -11.41 -8.94 7.55
C ALA A 75 -12.00 -8.17 8.72
N ASP A 76 -12.57 -8.86 9.71
CA ASP A 76 -13.08 -8.25 10.94
C ASP A 76 -11.95 -7.56 11.73
N HIS A 77 -10.75 -8.16 11.76
CA HIS A 77 -9.57 -7.54 12.35
C HIS A 77 -9.15 -6.28 11.58
N PHE A 78 -9.13 -6.32 10.24
CA PHE A 78 -8.80 -5.17 9.42
C PHE A 78 -9.80 -4.02 9.59
N GLU A 79 -11.11 -4.32 9.65
CA GLU A 79 -12.19 -3.35 9.91
C GLU A 79 -12.08 -2.72 11.31
N SER A 80 -11.42 -3.38 12.27
CA SER A 80 -11.18 -2.83 13.60
C SER A 80 -10.08 -1.76 13.65
N LEU A 81 -9.29 -1.61 12.58
CA LEU A 81 -8.25 -0.58 12.50
C LEU A 81 -8.90 0.82 12.38
N PRO A 82 -8.42 1.83 13.13
CA PRO A 82 -9.03 3.17 13.14
C PRO A 82 -9.19 3.80 11.75
N ASP A 83 -8.19 3.67 10.89
CA ASP A 83 -8.13 4.31 9.56
C ASP A 83 -8.32 3.33 8.40
N HIS A 84 -8.96 2.16 8.64
CA HIS A 84 -9.15 1.14 7.60
C HIS A 84 -9.77 1.71 6.32
N CYS A 85 -10.77 2.59 6.44
CA CYS A 85 -11.38 3.27 5.29
C CYS A 85 -10.35 4.05 4.45
N ALA A 86 -9.42 4.75 5.08
CA ALA A 86 -8.39 5.51 4.39
C ALA A 86 -7.37 4.59 3.70
N TYR A 87 -7.04 3.45 4.32
CA TYR A 87 -6.17 2.45 3.68
C TYR A 87 -6.83 1.83 2.44
N LEU A 88 -8.15 1.61 2.49
CA LEU A 88 -8.92 1.14 1.33
C LEU A 88 -8.93 2.18 0.21
N GLU A 89 -9.13 3.46 0.54
CA GLU A 89 -9.07 4.55 -0.43
C GLU A 89 -7.69 4.63 -1.08
N MET A 90 -6.61 4.66 -0.30
CA MET A 90 -5.25 4.66 -0.84
C MET A 90 -4.98 3.46 -1.74
N ARG A 91 -5.51 2.28 -1.39
CA ARG A 91 -5.36 1.07 -2.22
C ARG A 91 -6.05 1.22 -3.58
N THR A 92 -7.13 1.99 -3.68
CA THR A 92 -7.72 2.30 -4.99
C THR A 92 -6.81 3.19 -5.84
N TRP A 93 -6.10 4.15 -5.23
CA TRP A 93 -5.11 4.97 -5.92
C TRP A 93 -3.90 4.15 -6.36
N ASP A 94 -3.45 3.19 -5.54
CA ASP A 94 -2.37 2.26 -5.89
C ASP A 94 -2.70 1.46 -7.16
N GLU A 95 -3.94 1.00 -7.31
CA GLU A 95 -4.34 0.30 -8.54
C GLU A 95 -4.48 1.25 -9.74
N ALA A 96 -5.01 2.45 -9.53
CA ALA A 96 -5.20 3.45 -10.57
C ALA A 96 -3.88 4.02 -11.12
N GLY A 97 -2.80 4.04 -10.32
CA GLY A 97 -1.48 4.58 -10.68
C GLY A 97 -0.68 3.77 -11.72
N LYS A 98 -1.34 2.88 -12.48
CA LYS A 98 -0.72 1.96 -13.44
C LYS A 98 -1.12 2.23 -14.89
N ASP A 99 -1.92 3.26 -15.14
CA ASP A 99 -2.30 3.66 -16.50
C ASP A 99 -1.15 4.41 -17.18
N PRO A 100 -0.53 3.84 -18.24
CA PRO A 100 0.58 4.47 -18.95
C PRO A 100 0.15 5.66 -19.82
N SER A 101 -1.16 5.89 -20.01
CA SER A 101 -1.68 7.02 -20.78
C SER A 101 -1.83 8.30 -19.95
N VAL A 102 -1.74 8.19 -18.62
CA VAL A 102 -1.82 9.35 -17.72
C VAL A 102 -0.52 10.15 -17.82
N ASP A 103 -0.65 11.42 -18.17
CA ASP A 103 0.45 12.38 -18.12
C ASP A 103 0.57 12.96 -16.71
N TYR A 104 1.78 12.93 -16.14
CA TYR A 104 2.06 13.42 -14.80
C TYR A 104 2.75 14.78 -14.90
N THR A 105 2.04 15.83 -14.49
CA THR A 105 2.57 17.20 -14.58
C THR A 105 3.33 17.65 -13.32
N VAL A 106 3.50 16.77 -12.33
CA VAL A 106 4.13 17.09 -11.04
C VAL A 106 5.41 16.28 -10.86
N GLU A 107 6.52 17.00 -10.71
CA GLU A 107 7.83 16.42 -10.49
C GLU A 107 7.95 15.68 -9.16
N LEU A 108 8.58 14.51 -9.17
CA LEU A 108 8.83 13.69 -7.97
C LEU A 108 9.57 14.48 -6.86
N GLY A 109 10.46 15.40 -7.26
CA GLY A 109 11.20 16.26 -6.33
C GLY A 109 10.30 17.10 -5.41
N ARG A 110 9.10 17.46 -5.86
CA ARG A 110 8.12 18.20 -5.03
C ARG A 110 7.66 17.37 -3.84
N PHE A 111 7.38 16.08 -4.05
CA PHE A 111 6.94 15.19 -2.96
C PHE A 111 8.08 14.89 -1.99
N LYS A 112 9.32 14.76 -2.50
CA LYS A 112 10.49 14.65 -1.64
C LYS A 112 10.65 15.88 -0.75
N GLN A 113 10.51 17.09 -1.30
CA GLN A 113 10.57 18.32 -0.51
C GLN A 113 9.46 18.38 0.55
N LEU A 114 8.23 18.01 0.19
CA LEU A 114 7.12 17.93 1.14
C LEU A 114 7.43 17.00 2.32
N CYS A 115 8.02 15.83 2.05
CA CYS A 115 8.47 14.91 3.09
C CYS A 115 9.55 15.53 3.98
N MET A 116 10.53 16.22 3.40
CA MET A 116 11.60 16.89 4.15
C MET A 116 11.07 18.02 5.03
N ASP A 117 10.18 18.86 4.48
CA ASP A 117 9.53 19.96 5.21
C ASP A 117 8.68 19.42 6.36
N TYR A 118 7.94 18.34 6.12
CA TYR A 118 7.16 17.66 7.15
C TYR A 118 8.06 17.20 8.31
N LEU A 119 9.14 16.46 8.02
CA LEU A 119 10.06 15.97 9.05
C LEU A 119 10.75 17.12 9.81
N ALA A 120 11.16 18.18 9.11
CA ALA A 120 11.71 19.38 9.73
C ALA A 120 10.71 20.05 10.68
N SER A 121 9.42 20.10 10.32
CA SER A 121 8.36 20.68 11.15
C SER A 121 8.07 19.89 12.44
N LYS A 122 8.51 18.63 12.52
CA LYS A 122 8.29 17.73 13.67
C LYS A 122 9.54 17.58 14.55
N SER A 123 10.68 18.10 14.11
CA SER A 123 11.91 18.07 14.91
C SER A 123 11.79 19.11 16.03
N PRO A 124 12.03 18.75 17.31
CA PRO A 124 12.13 19.76 18.37
C PRO A 124 13.29 20.71 18.07
N ALA A 125 13.08 22.01 18.34
CA ALA A 125 14.08 23.06 18.18
C ALA A 125 15.31 22.85 19.07
#